data_AF-A0A9X3QUL6-F1
#
_entry.id   AF-A0A9X3QUL6-F1
#
_cell.length_a   1.000
_cell.length_b   1.000
_cell.length_c   1.000
_cell.angle_alpha   90.00
_cell.angle_beta   90.00
_cell.angle_gamma   90.00
#
_symmetry.space_group_name_H-M   'P 1'
#
loop_
_entity.id
_entity.type
_entity.pdbx_description
1 polymer ?
#
loop_
_entity_poly.entity_id
_entity_poly.type
_entity_poly.pdbx_seq_one_letter_code
_entity_poly.pdbx_strand_id
1 'polypeptide(L)'
;MGWETDRYEIANCPCGGGKIVQLRHSPDNGWSRPYDEFELDCGVCRNNWTLSYSGRELTEKASEQEASVASSAAHAAHAQILAYLEQLLRTYPLPDFKTQKQEFEFLTQAGLYRGKVGEYRYARRSAEMAEIATVRANSAIVPELVAHSGEDVEFDRLLKEVSQAAAIAKAKQSEIKRIKITTH
;
A
#
# COMPACT_ATOMS: atom_id res chain seq x y z
N MET A 1 -19.49 30.41 15.49
CA MET A 1 -18.09 30.64 15.92
C MET A 1 -17.36 31.17 14.70
N GLY A 2 -16.81 32.37 14.79
CA GLY A 2 -16.07 32.99 13.69
C GLY A 2 -14.63 32.49 13.63
N TRP A 3 -14.06 32.58 12.44
CA TRP A 3 -12.64 32.40 12.16
C TRP A 3 -12.18 33.65 11.41
N GLU A 4 -11.07 34.23 11.85
CA GLU A 4 -10.33 35.23 11.10
C GLU A 4 -9.34 34.50 10.18
N THR A 5 -9.33 34.85 8.89
CA THR A 5 -8.41 34.26 7.91
C THR A 5 -7.50 35.33 7.35
N ASP A 6 -6.22 35.24 7.69
CA ASP A 6 -5.17 36.09 7.12
C ASP A 6 -4.53 35.41 5.90
N ARG A 7 -4.28 36.20 4.85
CA ARG A 7 -3.72 35.72 3.58
C ARG A 7 -2.30 36.26 3.39
N TYR A 8 -1.32 35.37 3.24
CA TYR A 8 0.08 35.72 3.01
C TYR A 8 0.59 35.10 1.70
N GLU A 9 1.18 35.92 0.82
CA GLU A 9 1.90 35.41 -0.34
C GLU A 9 3.29 34.93 0.10
N ILE A 10 3.55 33.63 0.03
CA ILE A 10 4.79 33.03 0.55
C ILE A 10 5.82 32.68 -0.53
N ALA A 11 5.37 32.50 -1.78
CA ALA A 11 6.25 32.24 -2.91
C ALA A 11 5.56 32.57 -4.25
N ASN A 12 6.37 32.76 -5.28
CA ASN A 12 5.87 32.83 -6.66
C ASN A 12 5.60 31.41 -7.19
N CYS A 13 4.57 31.26 -8.02
CA CYS A 13 4.35 30.00 -8.72
C CYS A 13 5.52 29.70 -9.68
N PRO A 14 6.00 28.45 -9.80
CA PRO A 14 7.13 28.11 -10.67
C PRO A 14 6.93 28.47 -12.15
N CYS A 15 5.69 28.58 -12.63
CA CYS A 15 5.39 29.01 -13.99
C CYS A 15 5.37 30.53 -14.18
N GLY A 16 5.49 31.32 -13.11
CA GLY A 16 5.41 32.78 -13.12
C GLY A 16 3.99 33.36 -13.20
N GLY A 17 2.97 32.54 -13.47
CA GLY A 17 1.59 32.98 -13.69
C GLY A 17 0.70 33.05 -12.44
N GLY A 18 1.28 33.19 -11.24
CA GLY A 18 0.50 33.20 -9.99
C GLY A 18 1.35 33.12 -8.73
N LYS A 19 0.70 32.85 -7.58
CA LYS A 19 1.31 32.83 -6.25
C LYS A 19 1.01 31.55 -5.50
N ILE A 20 1.84 31.23 -4.51
CA ILE A 20 1.53 30.26 -3.47
C ILE A 20 1.20 31.05 -2.22
N VAL A 21 0.08 30.71 -1.61
CA VAL A 21 -0.56 31.50 -0.57
C VAL A 21 -0.70 30.65 0.68
N GLN A 22 -0.35 31.23 1.83
CA GLN A 22 -0.68 30.70 3.15
C GLN A 22 -1.93 31.40 3.66
N LEU A 23 -2.92 30.62 4.05
CA LEU A 23 -4.12 31.06 4.77
C LEU A 23 -3.94 30.67 6.23
N ARG A 24 -3.78 31.67 7.09
CA ARG A 24 -3.70 31.46 8.53
C ARG A 24 -5.09 31.66 9.13
N HIS A 25 -5.64 30.60 9.69
CA HIS A 25 -6.95 30.60 10.32
C HIS A 25 -6.79 30.77 11.83
N SER A 26 -7.27 31.89 12.36
CA SER A 26 -7.23 32.23 13.78
C SER A 26 -8.65 32.19 14.36
N PRO A 27 -8.90 31.40 15.43
CA PRO A 27 -10.22 31.33 16.02
C PRO A 27 -10.47 32.53 16.94
N ASP A 28 -11.70 33.03 16.97
CA ASP A 28 -12.13 34.12 17.87
C ASP A 28 -12.24 33.70 19.35
N ASN A 29 -11.92 32.43 19.66
CA ASN A 29 -12.14 31.83 20.97
C ASN A 29 -10.85 31.21 21.53
N GLY A 30 -10.77 31.08 22.85
CA GLY A 30 -9.56 30.62 23.54
C GLY A 30 -9.32 29.10 23.59
N TRP A 31 -10.21 28.27 23.03
CA TRP A 31 -10.10 26.80 23.11
C TRP A 31 -9.78 26.13 21.76
N SER A 32 -10.06 26.79 20.64
CA SER A 32 -9.63 26.35 19.31
C SER A 32 -8.17 26.73 19.06
N ARG A 33 -7.45 25.91 18.29
CA ARG A 33 -6.06 26.21 17.88
C ARG A 33 -6.05 26.84 16.48
N PRO A 34 -5.17 27.83 16.23
CA PRO A 34 -4.96 28.31 14.88
C PRO A 34 -4.34 27.21 14.00
N TYR A 35 -4.60 27.27 12.71
CA TYR A 35 -4.00 26.35 11.73
C TYR A 35 -3.71 27.09 10.42
N ASP A 36 -2.78 26.52 9.66
CA ASP A 36 -2.40 27.03 8.35
C ASP A 36 -2.92 26.12 7.26
N GLU A 37 -3.42 26.71 6.19
CA GLU A 37 -3.76 26.07 4.93
C GLU A 37 -2.92 26.72 3.83
N PHE A 38 -2.55 25.93 2.81
CA PHE A 38 -1.76 26.43 1.71
C PHE A 38 -2.49 26.20 0.40
N GLU A 39 -2.53 27.24 -0.43
CA GLU A 39 -3.21 27.23 -1.72
C GLU A 39 -2.27 27.64 -2.85
N LEU A 40 -2.50 27.05 -4.02
CA LEU A 40 -1.83 27.44 -5.25
C LEU A 40 -2.75 28.36 -6.06
N ASP A 41 -2.52 29.66 -5.94
CA ASP A 41 -3.24 30.69 -6.69
C ASP A 41 -2.62 30.91 -8.07
N CYS A 42 -2.74 29.89 -8.92
CA CYS A 42 -2.32 29.93 -10.32
C CYS A 42 -3.29 29.12 -11.19
N GLY A 43 -3.96 29.78 -12.14
CA GLY A 43 -4.96 29.15 -13.01
C GLY A 43 -4.44 28.00 -13.86
N VAL A 44 -3.13 28.01 -14.20
CA VAL A 44 -2.47 26.94 -14.95
C VAL A 44 -2.02 25.82 -14.02
N CYS A 45 -1.19 26.14 -13.02
CA CYS A 45 -0.56 25.12 -12.19
C CYS A 45 -1.53 24.41 -11.23
N ARG A 46 -2.62 25.05 -10.78
CA ARG A 46 -3.61 24.40 -9.89
C ARG A 46 -4.25 23.14 -10.49
N ASN A 47 -4.32 23.06 -11.81
CA ASN A 47 -4.92 21.91 -12.50
C ASN A 47 -3.95 20.74 -12.55
N ASN A 48 -2.64 21.00 -12.73
CA ASN A 48 -1.63 19.98 -12.99
C ASN A 48 -0.80 19.59 -11.76
N TRP A 49 -0.80 20.43 -10.72
CA TRP A 49 0.03 20.26 -9.53
C TRP A 49 -0.81 20.22 -8.26
N THR A 50 -0.37 19.42 -7.30
CA THR A 50 -0.90 19.35 -5.94
C THR A 50 0.13 19.96 -5.00
N LEU A 51 -0.29 20.89 -4.14
CA LEU A 51 0.54 21.49 -3.12
C LEU A 51 0.55 20.61 -1.86
N SER A 52 1.72 20.36 -1.29
CA SER A 52 1.83 19.62 -0.05
C SER A 52 1.23 20.38 1.12
N TYR A 53 0.80 19.67 2.16
CA TYR A 53 0.21 20.26 3.37
C TYR A 53 1.13 21.28 4.06
N SER A 54 2.45 21.19 3.86
CA SER A 54 3.40 22.17 4.41
C SER A 54 3.63 23.39 3.53
N GLY A 55 3.02 23.44 2.34
CA GLY A 55 3.23 24.50 1.36
C GLY A 55 4.62 24.52 0.72
N ARG A 56 5.44 23.46 0.93
CA ARG A 56 6.87 23.44 0.54
C ARG A 56 7.19 22.63 -0.70
N GLU A 57 6.21 21.92 -1.24
CA GLU A 57 6.43 21.04 -2.39
C GLU A 57 5.20 20.98 -3.28
N LEU A 58 5.41 21.07 -4.59
CA LEU A 58 4.40 20.78 -5.60
C LEU A 58 4.69 19.41 -6.22
N THR A 59 3.67 18.57 -6.31
CA THR A 59 3.72 17.26 -6.97
C THR A 59 2.86 17.28 -8.23
N GLU A 60 3.39 16.83 -9.36
CA GLU A 60 2.62 16.78 -10.62
C GLU A 60 1.60 15.63 -10.58
N LYS A 61 0.31 15.97 -10.69
CA LYS A 61 -0.81 15.02 -10.59
C LYS A 61 -0.74 13.90 -11.61
N ALA A 62 -0.32 14.20 -12.85
CA ALA A 62 -0.21 13.19 -13.91
C ALA A 62 0.82 12.10 -13.54
N SER A 63 2.02 12.50 -13.11
CA SER A 63 3.06 11.56 -12.67
C SER A 63 2.67 10.77 -11.42
N GLU A 64 1.95 11.40 -10.49
CA GLU A 64 1.42 10.73 -9.29
C GLU A 64 0.33 9.70 -9.65
N GLN A 65 -0.55 10.04 -10.60
CA GLN A 65 -1.57 9.12 -11.09
C GLN A 65 -0.95 7.91 -11.81
N GLU A 66 0.06 8.11 -12.64
CA GLU A 66 0.79 7.01 -13.29
C GLU A 66 1.42 6.07 -12.25
N ALA A 67 2.06 6.62 -11.21
CA ALA A 67 2.62 5.84 -10.12
C ALA A 67 1.55 5.07 -9.33
N SER A 68 0.41 5.71 -9.06
CA SER A 68 -0.73 5.09 -8.39
C SER A 68 -1.32 3.91 -9.18
N VAL A 69 -1.47 4.07 -10.51
CA VAL A 69 -1.94 3.00 -11.40
C VAL A 69 -0.95 1.84 -11.43
N ALA A 70 0.35 2.13 -11.56
CA ALA A 70 1.39 1.09 -11.55
C ALA A 70 1.47 0.34 -10.22
N SER A 71 1.37 1.07 -9.10
CA SER A 71 1.30 0.47 -7.75
C SER A 71 0.07 -0.44 -7.60
N SER A 72 -1.09 0.02 -8.07
CA SER A 72 -2.32 -0.78 -8.06
C SER A 72 -2.17 -2.06 -8.90
N ALA A 73 -1.52 -1.98 -10.06
CA ALA A 73 -1.22 -3.16 -10.89
C ALA A 73 -0.27 -4.15 -10.18
N ALA A 74 0.76 -3.66 -9.48
CA ALA A 74 1.65 -4.50 -8.70
C ALA A 74 0.92 -5.21 -7.53
N HIS A 75 0.03 -4.50 -6.85
CA HIS A 75 -0.84 -5.10 -5.82
C HIS A 75 -1.77 -6.17 -6.41
N ALA A 76 -2.37 -5.92 -7.58
CA ALA A 76 -3.22 -6.88 -8.27
C ALA A 76 -2.44 -8.15 -8.66
N ALA A 77 -1.24 -8.01 -9.23
CA ALA A 77 -0.38 -9.16 -9.55
C ALA A 77 -0.01 -9.97 -8.29
N HIS A 78 0.30 -9.29 -7.19
CA HIS A 78 0.56 -9.97 -5.91
C HIS A 78 -0.68 -10.66 -5.34
N ALA A 79 -1.87 -10.09 -5.52
CA ALA A 79 -3.11 -10.75 -5.12
C ALA A 79 -3.38 -12.01 -5.95
N GLN A 80 -3.08 -11.98 -7.25
CA GLN A 80 -3.24 -13.14 -8.14
C GLN A 80 -2.36 -14.32 -7.71
N ILE A 81 -1.08 -14.10 -7.40
CA ILE A 81 -0.22 -15.19 -6.93
C ILE A 81 -0.69 -15.77 -5.59
N LEU A 82 -1.19 -14.93 -4.68
CA LEU A 82 -1.75 -15.42 -3.41
C LEU A 82 -3.02 -16.25 -3.64
N ALA A 83 -3.94 -15.78 -4.48
CA ALA A 83 -5.16 -16.51 -4.82
C ALA A 83 -4.85 -17.86 -5.49
N TYR A 84 -3.86 -17.88 -6.39
CA TYR A 84 -3.36 -19.10 -7.01
C TYR A 84 -2.80 -20.09 -5.97
N LEU A 85 -1.93 -19.62 -5.07
CA LEU A 85 -1.38 -20.47 -4.01
C LEU A 85 -2.47 -20.97 -3.05
N GLU A 86 -3.47 -20.14 -2.73
CA GLU A 86 -4.61 -20.56 -1.90
C GLU A 86 -5.43 -21.65 -2.59
N GLN A 87 -5.59 -21.58 -3.92
CA GLN A 87 -6.22 -22.65 -4.70
C GLN A 87 -5.41 -23.95 -4.61
N LEU A 88 -4.09 -23.90 -4.75
CA LEU A 88 -3.22 -25.09 -4.61
C LEU A 88 -3.30 -25.68 -3.21
N LEU A 89 -3.30 -24.84 -2.17
CA LEU A 89 -3.41 -25.28 -0.77
C LEU A 89 -4.72 -26.03 -0.50
N ARG A 90 -5.84 -25.64 -1.14
CA ARG A 90 -7.14 -26.32 -0.95
C ARG A 90 -7.15 -27.76 -1.46
N THR A 91 -6.38 -28.05 -2.50
CA THR A 91 -6.25 -29.40 -3.06
C THR A 91 -5.11 -30.19 -2.44
N TYR A 92 -4.25 -29.54 -1.66
CA TYR A 92 -3.10 -30.17 -1.04
C TYR A 92 -3.51 -31.07 0.13
N PRO A 93 -3.09 -32.35 0.15
CA PRO A 93 -3.44 -33.27 1.23
C PRO A 93 -2.63 -32.92 2.49
N LEU A 94 -3.23 -32.09 3.36
CA LEU A 94 -2.61 -31.76 4.64
C LEU A 94 -2.48 -33.03 5.51
N PRO A 95 -1.36 -33.20 6.26
CA PRO A 95 -1.18 -34.38 7.09
C PRO A 95 -2.21 -34.47 8.22
N ASP A 96 -2.58 -35.69 8.60
CA ASP A 96 -3.38 -35.93 9.80
C ASP A 96 -2.50 -35.90 11.05
N PHE A 97 -2.91 -35.11 12.05
CA PHE A 97 -2.18 -34.94 13.30
C PHE A 97 -2.99 -35.46 14.48
N LYS A 98 -2.31 -36.07 15.46
CA LYS A 98 -2.96 -36.58 16.68
C LYS A 98 -3.33 -35.48 17.67
N THR A 99 -2.65 -34.33 17.58
CA THR A 99 -2.82 -33.24 18.55
C THR A 99 -2.78 -31.88 17.86
N GLN A 100 -3.57 -30.92 18.35
CA GLN A 100 -3.53 -29.53 17.90
C GLN A 100 -2.15 -28.87 18.05
N LYS A 101 -1.31 -29.37 18.97
CA LYS A 101 0.07 -28.91 19.12
C LYS A 101 0.90 -29.25 17.88
N GLN A 102 0.79 -30.48 17.38
CA GLN A 102 1.49 -30.94 16.18
C GLN A 102 1.00 -30.19 14.93
N GLU A 103 -0.32 -29.97 14.81
CA GLU A 103 -0.88 -29.14 13.74
C GLU A 103 -0.29 -27.73 13.74
N PHE A 104 -0.27 -27.08 14.92
CA PHE A 104 0.27 -25.73 15.07
C PHE A 104 1.77 -25.67 14.70
N GLU A 105 2.55 -26.64 15.15
CA GLU A 105 3.98 -26.75 14.83
C GLU A 105 4.18 -26.89 13.32
N PHE A 106 3.42 -27.79 12.67
CA PHE A 106 3.44 -27.94 11.22
C PHE A 106 3.08 -26.65 10.49
N LEU A 107 1.93 -26.04 10.81
CA LEU A 107 1.48 -24.82 10.13
C LEU A 107 2.47 -23.66 10.29
N THR A 108 3.11 -23.54 11.46
CA THR A 108 4.09 -22.48 11.70
C THR A 108 5.38 -22.75 10.93
N GLN A 109 5.88 -23.99 10.92
CA GLN A 109 7.07 -24.40 10.18
C GLN A 109 6.88 -24.28 8.66
N ALA A 110 5.72 -24.70 8.16
CA ALA A 110 5.32 -24.56 6.76
C ALA A 110 5.08 -23.10 6.34
N GLY A 111 5.01 -22.17 7.30
CA GLY A 111 4.71 -20.76 7.06
C GLY A 111 3.24 -20.51 6.69
N LEU A 112 2.34 -21.43 7.03
CA LEU A 112 0.89 -21.35 6.82
C LEU A 112 0.16 -20.64 7.97
N TYR A 113 0.84 -20.36 9.09
CA TYR A 113 0.29 -19.63 10.23
C TYR A 113 1.36 -18.78 10.91
N ARG A 114 1.00 -17.58 11.41
CA ARG A 114 1.91 -16.66 12.14
C ARG A 114 1.42 -16.25 13.53
N GLY A 115 0.22 -16.69 13.91
CA GLY A 115 -0.35 -16.37 15.22
C GLY A 115 0.32 -17.17 16.34
N LYS A 116 -0.09 -16.90 17.58
CA LYS A 116 0.35 -17.64 18.76
C LYS A 116 -0.47 -18.93 18.91
N VAL A 117 0.08 -19.89 19.66
CA VAL A 117 -0.62 -21.17 19.94
C VAL A 117 -1.99 -20.98 20.60
N GLY A 118 -2.16 -19.94 21.42
CA GLY A 118 -3.46 -19.61 22.04
C GLY A 118 -4.50 -19.15 21.02
N GLU A 119 -4.10 -18.31 20.07
CA GLU A 119 -4.94 -17.84 18.95
C GLU A 119 -5.31 -19.01 18.03
N TYR A 120 -4.35 -19.89 17.75
CA TYR A 120 -4.60 -21.10 16.96
C TYR A 120 -5.64 -22.01 17.60
N ARG A 121 -5.46 -22.32 18.89
CA ARG A 121 -6.42 -23.15 19.66
C ARG A 121 -7.79 -22.52 19.71
N TYR A 122 -7.87 -21.18 19.75
CA TYR A 122 -9.15 -20.48 19.71
C TYR A 122 -9.82 -20.64 18.34
N ALA A 123 -9.09 -20.41 17.25
CA ALA A 123 -9.59 -20.58 15.88
C ALA A 123 -10.03 -22.03 15.58
N ARG A 124 -9.27 -23.03 16.03
CA ARG A 124 -9.59 -24.46 15.87
C ARG A 124 -10.87 -24.91 16.58
N ARG A 125 -11.48 -24.09 17.43
CA ARG A 125 -12.79 -24.41 18.04
C ARG A 125 -13.94 -24.31 17.05
N SER A 126 -13.79 -23.52 15.99
CA SER A 126 -14.85 -23.21 15.04
C SER A 126 -14.47 -23.42 13.58
N ALA A 127 -13.22 -23.80 13.31
CA ALA A 127 -12.69 -23.97 11.96
C ALA A 127 -11.74 -25.17 11.88
N GLU A 128 -11.68 -25.77 10.70
CA GLU A 128 -10.73 -26.84 10.42
C GLU A 128 -9.31 -26.31 10.17
N MET A 129 -8.31 -27.18 10.32
CA MET A 129 -6.91 -26.80 10.10
C MET A 129 -6.69 -26.19 8.70
N ALA A 130 -7.34 -26.77 7.68
CA ALA A 130 -7.28 -26.29 6.30
C ALA A 130 -7.87 -24.88 6.12
N GLU A 131 -8.90 -24.53 6.90
CA GLU A 131 -9.56 -23.21 6.85
C GLU A 131 -8.73 -22.13 7.57
N ILE A 132 -7.88 -22.54 8.53
CA ILE A 132 -7.00 -21.64 9.28
C ILE A 132 -5.67 -21.43 8.55
N ALA A 133 -5.24 -22.41 7.74
CA ALA A 133 -4.02 -22.34 6.97
C ALA A 133 -4.10 -21.22 5.92
N THR A 134 -3.12 -20.32 5.90
CA THR A 134 -3.01 -19.25 4.91
C THR A 134 -1.62 -19.27 4.30
N VAL A 135 -1.55 -19.56 3.01
CA VAL A 135 -0.29 -19.56 2.26
C VAL A 135 0.16 -18.14 1.96
N ARG A 136 1.47 -17.91 2.06
CA ARG A 136 2.11 -16.67 1.66
C ARG A 136 3.07 -16.99 0.53
N ALA A 137 3.31 -16.02 -0.34
CA ALA A 137 4.23 -16.19 -1.46
C ALA A 137 5.66 -16.62 -1.03
N ASN A 138 6.05 -16.35 0.22
CA ASN A 138 7.35 -16.72 0.79
C ASN A 138 7.28 -17.86 1.82
N SER A 139 6.18 -18.60 1.89
CA SER A 139 6.04 -19.74 2.81
C SER A 139 6.92 -20.91 2.37
N ALA A 140 7.47 -21.66 3.34
CA ALA A 140 8.38 -22.77 3.07
C ALA A 140 7.73 -23.92 2.27
N ILE A 141 6.40 -24.06 2.37
CA ILE A 141 5.63 -25.10 1.67
C ILE A 141 5.36 -24.79 0.18
N VAL A 142 5.61 -23.55 -0.29
CA VAL A 142 5.27 -23.16 -1.66
C VAL A 142 5.91 -24.07 -2.72
N PRO A 143 7.20 -24.43 -2.66
CA PRO A 143 7.79 -25.36 -3.62
C PRO A 143 7.10 -26.74 -3.63
N GLU A 144 6.69 -27.23 -2.46
CA GLU A 144 5.96 -28.51 -2.34
C GLU A 144 4.55 -28.41 -2.93
N LEU A 145 3.83 -27.30 -2.69
CA LEU A 145 2.50 -27.05 -3.27
C LEU A 145 2.54 -27.03 -4.79
N VAL A 146 3.50 -26.30 -5.36
CA VAL A 146 3.63 -26.15 -6.82
C VAL A 146 4.03 -27.51 -7.44
N ALA A 147 5.01 -28.20 -6.86
CA ALA A 147 5.42 -29.52 -7.33
C ALA A 147 4.28 -30.56 -7.27
N HIS A 148 3.42 -30.49 -6.25
CA HIS A 148 2.27 -31.39 -6.13
C HIS A 148 1.22 -31.15 -7.22
N SER A 149 1.00 -29.89 -7.61
CA SER A 149 0.05 -29.52 -8.66
C SER A 149 0.54 -29.84 -10.07
N GLY A 150 1.87 -29.88 -10.29
CA GLY A 150 2.47 -30.00 -11.61
C GLY A 150 2.35 -28.72 -12.47
N GLU A 151 1.93 -27.60 -11.88
CA GLU A 151 1.70 -26.32 -12.54
C GLU A 151 2.88 -25.35 -12.35
N ASP A 152 4.12 -25.86 -12.39
CA ASP A 152 5.35 -25.06 -12.22
C ASP A 152 5.44 -23.88 -13.20
N VAL A 153 5.00 -24.11 -14.44
CA VAL A 153 5.02 -23.10 -15.52
C VAL A 153 4.12 -21.91 -15.21
N GLU A 154 2.93 -22.17 -14.63
CA GLU A 154 1.97 -21.12 -14.30
C GLU A 154 2.45 -20.31 -13.09
N PHE A 155 3.00 -20.98 -12.09
CA PHE A 155 3.60 -20.31 -10.93
C PHE A 155 4.77 -19.40 -11.34
N ASP A 156 5.67 -19.88 -12.20
CA ASP A 156 6.79 -19.09 -12.74
C ASP A 156 6.31 -17.89 -13.57
N ARG A 157 5.22 -18.06 -14.34
CA ARG A 157 4.59 -16.96 -15.09
C ARG A 157 4.11 -15.88 -14.14
N LEU A 158 3.35 -16.25 -13.10
CA LEU A 158 2.83 -15.31 -12.09
C LEU A 158 3.96 -14.62 -11.32
N LEU A 159 5.03 -15.33 -10.95
CA LEU A 159 6.20 -14.73 -10.31
C LEU A 159 6.87 -13.68 -11.20
N LYS A 160 7.03 -13.96 -12.50
CA LYS A 160 7.56 -12.99 -13.46
C LYS A 160 6.66 -11.75 -13.54
N GLU A 161 5.35 -11.92 -13.62
CA GLU A 161 4.39 -10.80 -13.65
C GLU A 161 4.47 -9.93 -12.41
N VAL A 162 4.52 -10.53 -11.22
CA VAL A 162 4.72 -9.80 -9.96
C VAL A 162 6.02 -9.01 -9.98
N SER A 163 7.13 -9.64 -10.40
CA SER A 163 8.44 -8.98 -10.44
C SER A 163 8.48 -7.81 -11.42
N GLN A 164 7.85 -7.95 -12.59
CA GLN A 164 7.77 -6.90 -13.61
C GLN A 164 6.88 -5.76 -13.14
N ALA A 165 5.70 -6.05 -12.61
CA ALA A 165 4.78 -5.04 -12.10
C ALA A 165 5.39 -4.25 -10.93
N ALA A 166 6.09 -4.93 -10.01
CA ALA A 166 6.81 -4.28 -8.93
C ALA A 166 7.95 -3.37 -9.43
N ALA A 167 8.70 -3.81 -10.45
CA ALA A 167 9.74 -2.99 -11.07
C ALA A 167 9.16 -1.73 -11.74
N ILE A 168 8.05 -1.87 -12.48
CA ILE A 168 7.36 -0.74 -13.11
C ILE A 168 6.82 0.23 -12.04
N ALA A 169 6.16 -0.28 -11.00
CA ALA A 169 5.66 0.55 -9.90
C ALA A 169 6.78 1.35 -9.23
N LYS A 170 7.92 0.70 -8.96
CA LYS A 170 9.10 1.36 -8.39
C LYS A 170 9.68 2.43 -9.33
N ALA A 171 9.78 2.14 -10.63
CA ALA A 171 10.24 3.10 -11.62
C ALA A 171 9.33 4.33 -11.67
N LYS A 172 8.01 4.11 -11.79
CA LYS A 172 7.01 5.20 -11.81
C LYS A 172 6.99 6.02 -10.53
N GLN A 173 7.18 5.40 -9.37
CA GLN A 173 7.31 6.12 -8.10
C GLN A 173 8.53 7.06 -8.08
N SER A 174 9.64 6.65 -8.71
CA SER A 174 10.85 7.50 -8.81
C SER A 174 10.74 8.60 -9.87
N GLU A 175 9.83 8.46 -10.83
CA GLU A 175 9.56 9.43 -11.90
C GLU A 175 8.58 10.54 -11.47
N ILE A 176 8.01 10.48 -10.26
CA ILE A 176 7.09 11.50 -9.75
C ILE A 176 7.79 12.87 -9.76
N LYS A 177 7.24 13.80 -10.53
CA LYS A 177 7.82 15.14 -10.64
C LYS A 177 7.45 15.96 -9.42
N ARG A 178 8.46 16.49 -8.76
CA ARG A 178 8.33 17.34 -7.58
C ARG A 178 9.11 18.63 -7.76
N ILE A 179 8.52 19.74 -7.32
CA ILE A 179 9.18 21.04 -7.25
C ILE A 179 9.19 21.48 -5.79
N LYS A 180 10.39 21.72 -5.25
CA LYS A 180 10.53 22.32 -3.92
C LYS A 180 10.28 23.82 -4.01
N ILE A 181 9.46 24.32 -3.10
CA ILE A 181 9.15 25.74 -2.99
C ILE A 181 10.11 26.33 -1.96
N THR A 182 10.86 27.35 -2.38
CA THR A 182 11.63 28.20 -1.48
C THR A 182 10.71 29.34 -1.04
N THR A 183 10.34 29.34 0.23
CA THR A 183 9.61 30.46 0.85
C THR A 183 10.57 31.63 1.08
N HIS A 184 10.13 32.85 0.81
CA HIS A 184 10.90 34.08 1.04
C HIS A 184 10.66 34.64 2.43
#